data_AF-A0A5C7S4A6-F1
#
_entry.id   AF-A0A5C7S4A6-F1
#
_cell.length_a   1.000
_cell.length_b   1.000
_cell.length_c   1.000
_cell.angle_alpha   90.00
_cell.angle_beta   90.00
_cell.angle_gamma   90.00
#
_symmetry.space_group_name_H-M   'P 1'
#
loop_
_entity.id
_entity.type
_entity.pdbx_description
1 polymer ?
#
loop_
_entity_poly.entity_id
_entity_poly.type
_entity_poly.pdbx_seq_one_letter_code
_entity_poly.pdbx_strand_id
1 'polypeptide(L)'
;MTTSISVNNYYQTTKISSTKQALNLNSSFNWSNAQNGLLANSNQHLQIVILVMQLLQQLMQQLTQGTTQAPSTPLPSFLNLSQSEQTILNSSFADTKNKVLVVDSNNQDGKLSVGDTVIVQDLSGQELKRSTLTTDDLYKLRFRENMLKNSLAIETGWEFTDQLISIKDSSLTTPETRSFTGANTQTGTERVLERNQFWEVVERDNNRYLLMRTTNDQGQTIQAADALNDIFNHRDHYAFDCASPMSLLNLKSSLDTIGTDDFNRHAGQLMLSSWFDQYDSSQFDGGYIATVRTAEAGAISINGIRNLAGETALFDPTQGDKLIAGNAYYFDLPGDTSSSVQGWNALYLGQNTDGSHDFWSNSIGKITVDFANNSYLTTGLLNGYYLGAVVSDPNNARLQAWDTDQSVVS
;
A
#
# COMPACT_ATOMS: atom_id res chain seq x y z
N MET A 1 8.72 28.04 25.28
CA MET A 1 8.65 27.10 26.42
C MET A 1 9.04 25.74 25.88
N THR A 2 10.18 25.22 26.33
CA THR A 2 10.73 23.92 25.92
C THR A 2 10.16 22.83 26.81
N THR A 3 9.45 21.86 26.23
CA THR A 3 9.02 20.65 26.94
C THR A 3 9.51 19.42 26.19
N SER A 4 10.56 18.83 26.75
CA SER A 4 11.08 17.49 26.50
C SER A 4 10.12 16.43 27.08
N ILE A 5 9.78 15.41 26.29
CA ILE A 5 9.00 14.26 26.76
C ILE A 5 9.91 13.02 26.73
N SER A 6 10.09 12.43 27.91
CA SER A 6 10.81 11.18 28.16
C SER A 6 9.90 9.97 27.90
N VAL A 7 10.40 8.97 27.17
CA VAL A 7 9.72 7.69 26.94
C VAL A 7 10.26 6.65 27.93
N ASN A 8 9.38 6.12 28.79
CA ASN A 8 9.69 5.01 29.72
C ASN A 8 9.45 3.67 29.02
N ASN A 9 10.48 2.84 28.94
CA ASN A 9 10.41 1.46 28.46
C ASN A 9 10.12 0.50 29.63
N TYR A 10 9.00 -0.23 29.57
CA TYR A 10 8.78 -1.45 30.35
C TYR A 10 8.55 -2.61 29.39
N TYR A 11 9.58 -3.43 29.20
CA TYR A 11 9.46 -4.75 28.57
C TYR A 11 9.34 -5.82 29.67
N GLN A 12 8.20 -6.53 29.71
CA GLN A 12 8.09 -7.81 30.42
C GLN A 12 8.26 -8.96 29.41
N THR A 13 9.24 -9.82 29.66
CA THR A 13 9.55 -11.01 28.86
C THR A 13 8.71 -12.20 29.31
N THR A 14 7.88 -12.75 28.42
CA THR A 14 7.15 -14.00 28.65
C THR A 14 8.00 -15.20 28.22
N LYS A 15 8.33 -16.09 29.18
CA LYS A 15 9.01 -17.38 28.94
C LYS A 15 8.04 -18.37 28.27
N ILE A 16 8.41 -18.91 27.12
CA ILE A 16 7.74 -20.05 26.49
C ILE A 16 8.47 -21.35 26.88
N SER A 17 7.71 -22.30 27.42
CA SER A 17 8.15 -23.62 27.86
C SER A 17 8.15 -24.60 26.68
N SER A 18 9.27 -25.26 26.43
CA SER A 18 9.41 -26.30 25.40
C SER A 18 9.24 -27.70 25.99
N THR A 19 8.16 -28.40 25.65
CA THR A 19 7.95 -29.81 26.02
C THR A 19 8.42 -30.70 24.86
N LYS A 20 9.58 -31.36 25.02
CA LYS A 20 10.05 -32.42 24.11
C LYS A 20 9.37 -33.74 24.49
N GLN A 21 8.51 -34.28 23.63
CA GLN A 21 8.06 -35.67 23.73
C GLN A 21 9.09 -36.57 23.01
N ALA A 22 9.77 -37.41 23.79
CA ALA A 22 10.59 -38.50 23.29
C ALA A 22 9.71 -39.75 23.10
N LEU A 23 9.69 -40.30 21.88
CA LEU A 23 9.09 -41.60 21.57
C LEU A 23 9.93 -42.71 22.22
N ASN A 24 9.32 -43.40 23.19
CA ASN A 24 9.92 -44.49 23.95
C ASN A 24 9.62 -45.82 23.23
N LEU A 25 10.59 -46.34 22.46
CA LEU A 25 10.53 -47.67 21.87
C LEU A 25 11.25 -48.65 22.81
N ASN A 26 10.49 -49.23 23.75
CA ASN A 26 10.99 -50.28 24.62
C ASN A 26 9.97 -51.43 24.66
N SER A 27 10.03 -52.31 23.66
CA SER A 27 9.47 -53.66 23.73
C SER A 27 10.61 -54.65 23.55
N SER A 28 11.09 -55.18 24.66
CA SER A 28 12.10 -56.22 24.76
C SER A 28 11.58 -57.53 24.15
N PHE A 29 12.19 -57.95 23.03
CA PHE A 29 11.95 -59.24 22.41
C PHE A 29 12.77 -60.31 23.15
N ASN A 30 12.09 -61.21 23.86
CA ASN A 30 12.70 -62.20 24.75
C ASN A 30 13.18 -63.42 23.95
N TRP A 31 14.48 -63.48 23.66
CA TRP A 31 15.13 -64.49 22.80
C TRP A 31 15.33 -65.88 23.43
N SER A 32 14.96 -66.09 24.69
CA SER A 32 15.34 -67.31 25.44
C SER A 32 14.42 -68.53 25.27
N ASN A 33 13.32 -68.43 24.52
CA ASN A 33 12.39 -69.55 24.28
C ASN A 33 12.33 -70.08 22.83
N ALA A 34 13.17 -69.57 21.93
CA ALA A 34 13.16 -69.98 20.52
C ALA A 34 14.30 -70.95 20.12
N GLN A 35 15.14 -71.39 21.07
CA GLN A 35 16.36 -72.18 20.75
C GLN A 35 16.19 -73.71 20.76
N ASN A 36 15.03 -74.26 21.15
CA ASN A 36 14.86 -75.73 21.25
C ASN A 36 13.96 -76.36 20.18
N GLY A 37 13.71 -75.70 19.05
CA GLY A 37 12.88 -76.26 17.96
C GLY A 37 13.41 -76.11 16.53
N LEU A 38 14.53 -75.42 16.30
CA LEU A 38 14.93 -74.96 14.96
C LEU A 38 16.18 -75.66 14.36
N LEU A 39 16.68 -76.74 14.97
CA LEU A 39 17.90 -77.44 14.50
C LEU A 39 17.67 -78.90 14.06
N ALA A 40 16.44 -79.31 13.75
CA ALA A 40 16.12 -80.71 13.43
C ALA A 40 15.82 -81.00 11.95
N ASN A 41 15.94 -80.04 11.03
CA ASN A 41 15.61 -80.29 9.63
C ASN A 41 16.56 -79.57 8.65
N SER A 42 17.36 -80.34 7.92
CA SER A 42 18.33 -79.86 6.92
C SER A 42 17.69 -79.04 5.78
N ASN A 43 16.39 -79.21 5.55
CA ASN A 43 15.64 -78.40 4.58
C ASN A 43 15.33 -76.97 5.07
N GLN A 44 15.28 -76.71 6.39
CA GLN A 44 15.05 -75.36 6.91
C GLN A 44 16.31 -74.49 6.86
N HIS A 45 17.50 -75.10 7.02
CA HIS A 45 18.76 -74.39 6.82
C HIS A 45 18.93 -73.90 5.38
N LEU A 46 18.54 -74.70 4.39
CA LEU A 46 18.60 -74.28 2.99
C LEU A 46 17.66 -73.11 2.71
N GLN A 47 16.44 -73.13 3.28
CA GLN A 47 15.48 -72.04 3.10
C GLN A 47 15.91 -70.74 3.79
N ILE A 48 16.51 -70.82 4.99
CA ILE A 48 17.06 -69.64 5.67
C ILE A 48 18.24 -69.06 4.89
N VAL A 49 19.12 -69.91 4.34
CA VAL A 49 20.25 -69.45 3.51
C VAL A 49 19.77 -68.81 2.21
N ILE A 50 18.73 -69.36 1.56
CA ILE A 50 18.11 -68.76 0.37
C ILE A 50 17.47 -67.41 0.71
N LEU A 51 16.76 -67.30 1.83
CA LEU A 51 16.19 -66.03 2.30
C LEU A 51 17.26 -64.98 2.60
N VAL A 52 18.36 -65.37 3.24
CA VAL A 52 19.49 -64.47 3.53
C VAL A 52 20.19 -64.05 2.24
N MET A 53 20.37 -64.94 1.27
CA MET A 53 20.93 -64.58 -0.03
C MET A 53 20.01 -63.68 -0.85
N GLN A 54 18.69 -63.90 -0.80
CA GLN A 54 17.71 -63.01 -1.43
C GLN A 54 17.69 -61.62 -0.77
N LEU A 55 17.78 -61.57 0.57
CA LEU A 55 17.89 -60.31 1.30
C LEU A 55 19.19 -59.57 0.94
N LEU A 56 20.31 -60.28 0.86
CA LEU A 56 21.61 -59.72 0.46
C LEU A 56 21.61 -59.27 -1.01
N GLN A 57 20.94 -59.99 -1.92
CA GLN A 57 20.76 -59.56 -3.30
C GLN A 57 19.87 -58.32 -3.40
N GLN A 58 18.78 -58.24 -2.63
CA GLN A 58 17.95 -57.03 -2.55
C GLN A 58 18.73 -55.85 -1.95
N LEU A 59 19.54 -56.07 -0.91
CA LEU A 59 20.37 -55.04 -0.31
C LEU A 59 21.47 -54.57 -1.29
N MET A 60 22.08 -55.49 -2.03
CA MET A 60 23.06 -55.14 -3.07
C MET A 60 22.42 -54.43 -4.25
N GLN A 61 21.19 -54.78 -4.67
CA GLN A 61 20.44 -54.04 -5.69
C GLN A 61 20.07 -52.63 -5.21
N GLN A 62 19.69 -52.46 -3.94
CA GLN A 62 19.45 -51.14 -3.34
C GLN A 62 20.74 -50.32 -3.22
N LEU A 63 21.89 -50.94 -2.97
CA LEU A 63 23.20 -50.27 -2.91
C LEU A 63 23.77 -49.93 -4.31
N THR A 64 23.46 -50.73 -5.35
CA THR A 64 23.89 -50.44 -6.74
C THR A 64 22.94 -49.51 -7.49
N GLN A 65 21.71 -49.32 -7.02
CA GLN A 65 20.78 -48.27 -7.47
C GLN A 65 20.85 -46.99 -6.62
N GLY A 66 21.85 -46.87 -5.74
CA GLY A 66 22.17 -45.66 -5.01
C GLY A 66 22.88 -44.61 -5.87
N THR A 67 22.38 -44.29 -7.07
CA THR A 67 22.55 -42.92 -7.55
C THR A 67 21.68 -42.07 -6.65
N THR A 68 22.30 -41.40 -5.67
CA THR A 68 21.70 -40.26 -4.98
C THR A 68 21.39 -39.19 -6.02
N GLN A 69 20.28 -39.33 -6.75
CA GLN A 69 19.53 -38.15 -7.14
C GLN A 69 19.13 -37.52 -5.81
N ALA A 70 19.80 -36.42 -5.47
CA ALA A 70 19.28 -35.49 -4.48
C ALA A 70 17.78 -35.33 -4.76
N PRO A 71 16.89 -35.36 -3.74
CA PRO A 71 15.47 -35.12 -3.97
C PRO A 71 15.39 -33.86 -4.83
N SER A 72 14.89 -34.01 -6.06
CA SER A 72 14.74 -32.89 -6.98
C SER A 72 13.87 -31.90 -6.24
N THR A 73 14.46 -30.84 -5.74
CA THR A 73 13.72 -29.80 -5.05
C THR A 73 12.68 -29.35 -6.07
N PRO A 74 11.37 -29.48 -5.79
CA PRO A 74 10.37 -29.05 -6.74
C PRO A 74 10.71 -27.61 -7.11
N LEU A 75 10.74 -27.33 -8.43
CA LEU A 75 11.00 -25.97 -8.90
C LEU A 75 10.03 -25.03 -8.18
N PRO A 76 10.51 -23.90 -7.64
CA PRO A 76 9.64 -22.95 -6.96
C PRO A 76 8.50 -22.57 -7.89
N SER A 77 7.26 -22.68 -7.39
CA SER A 77 6.07 -22.24 -8.12
C SER A 77 6.03 -20.72 -8.09
N PHE A 78 6.37 -20.09 -9.20
CA PHE A 78 6.27 -18.64 -9.32
C PHE A 78 4.83 -18.21 -9.57
N LEU A 79 4.38 -17.19 -8.85
CA LEU A 79 3.09 -16.58 -9.07
C LEU A 79 3.07 -15.80 -10.39
N ASN A 80 1.95 -15.88 -11.11
CA ASN A 80 1.68 -15.01 -12.25
C ASN A 80 0.96 -13.76 -11.74
N LEU A 81 1.72 -12.68 -11.55
CA LEU A 81 1.22 -11.43 -11.02
C LEU A 81 0.45 -10.63 -12.06
N SER A 82 -0.56 -9.88 -11.62
CA SER A 82 -1.17 -8.85 -12.45
C SER A 82 -0.17 -7.72 -12.76
N GLN A 83 -0.45 -6.91 -13.78
CA GLN A 83 0.41 -5.76 -14.10
C GLN A 83 0.50 -4.76 -12.93
N SER A 84 -0.59 -4.53 -12.19
CA SER A 84 -0.59 -3.64 -11.02
C SER A 84 0.25 -4.22 -9.88
N GLU A 85 0.08 -5.51 -9.56
CA GLU A 85 0.88 -6.21 -8.55
C GLU A 85 2.36 -6.12 -8.89
N GLN A 86 2.74 -6.43 -10.14
CA GLN A 86 4.12 -6.37 -10.58
C GLN A 86 4.69 -4.94 -10.48
N THR A 87 3.92 -3.92 -10.85
CA THR A 87 4.33 -2.51 -10.80
C THR A 87 4.56 -2.04 -9.36
N ILE A 88 3.64 -2.37 -8.45
CA ILE A 88 3.71 -2.01 -7.03
C ILE A 88 4.87 -2.74 -6.35
N LEU A 89 5.01 -4.04 -6.60
CA LEU A 89 6.09 -4.83 -6.01
C LEU A 89 7.46 -4.38 -6.51
N ASN A 90 7.63 -4.16 -7.82
CA ASN A 90 8.88 -3.63 -8.37
C ASN A 90 9.25 -2.28 -7.73
N SER A 91 8.30 -1.34 -7.67
CA SER A 91 8.57 -0.02 -7.09
C SER A 91 8.77 -0.03 -5.57
N SER A 92 8.24 -1.02 -4.86
CA SER A 92 8.37 -1.15 -3.40
C SER A 92 9.66 -1.86 -2.97
N PHE A 93 10.08 -2.91 -3.71
CA PHE A 93 11.16 -3.80 -3.29
C PHE A 93 12.42 -3.74 -4.17
N ALA A 94 12.30 -3.25 -5.40
CA ALA A 94 13.39 -3.15 -6.36
C ALA A 94 13.70 -1.69 -6.71
N ASP A 95 14.80 -1.50 -7.43
CA ASP A 95 15.13 -0.24 -8.11
C ASP A 95 14.96 -0.42 -9.63
N THR A 96 15.33 0.58 -10.41
CA THR A 96 15.20 0.58 -11.88
C THR A 96 16.07 -0.47 -12.60
N LYS A 97 16.97 -1.16 -11.90
CA LYS A 97 17.88 -2.17 -12.45
C LYS A 97 17.55 -3.58 -11.98
N ASN A 98 16.49 -3.73 -11.20
CA ASN A 98 16.12 -4.97 -10.57
C ASN A 98 14.65 -5.30 -10.85
N LYS A 99 14.29 -6.57 -10.76
CA LYS A 99 12.91 -7.05 -10.89
C LYS A 99 12.51 -7.89 -9.70
N VAL A 100 11.21 -7.91 -9.41
CA VAL A 100 10.62 -8.74 -8.37
C VAL A 100 9.95 -9.96 -8.98
N LEU A 101 10.24 -11.13 -8.41
CA LEU A 101 9.49 -12.36 -8.60
C LEU A 101 8.87 -12.76 -7.26
N VAL A 102 7.72 -13.45 -7.31
CA VAL A 102 7.09 -14.00 -6.10
C VAL A 102 6.94 -15.51 -6.25
N VAL A 103 7.35 -16.24 -5.22
CA VAL A 103 7.18 -17.68 -5.09
C VAL A 103 6.04 -17.94 -4.13
N ASP A 104 5.05 -18.70 -4.60
CA ASP A 104 3.93 -19.19 -3.82
C ASP A 104 4.42 -20.21 -2.79
N SER A 105 4.66 -19.73 -1.56
CA SER A 105 5.46 -20.45 -0.56
C SER A 105 4.63 -20.93 0.62
N ASN A 106 3.51 -20.28 0.91
CA ASN A 106 2.72 -20.55 2.10
C ASN A 106 1.54 -21.50 1.78
N ASN A 107 0.58 -21.02 1.00
CA ASN A 107 -0.69 -21.70 0.77
C ASN A 107 -0.73 -22.51 -0.53
N GLN A 108 0.15 -22.22 -1.50
CA GLN A 108 0.22 -22.91 -2.79
C GLN A 108 -1.10 -22.87 -3.58
N ASP A 109 -1.84 -21.77 -3.44
CA ASP A 109 -3.16 -21.56 -4.04
C ASP A 109 -3.12 -20.77 -5.35
N GLY A 110 -1.92 -20.38 -5.79
CA GLY A 110 -1.69 -19.59 -6.99
C GLY A 110 -2.05 -18.11 -6.84
N LYS A 111 -2.25 -17.61 -5.61
CA LYS A 111 -2.59 -16.21 -5.33
C LYS A 111 -1.55 -15.57 -4.43
N LEU A 112 -1.39 -14.25 -4.58
CA LEU A 112 -0.51 -13.48 -3.72
C LEU A 112 -1.09 -13.36 -2.31
N SER A 113 -0.36 -13.89 -1.33
CA SER A 113 -0.79 -14.00 0.06
C SER A 113 0.33 -13.69 1.06
N VAL A 114 -0.05 -13.47 2.32
CA VAL A 114 0.91 -13.35 3.42
C VAL A 114 1.69 -14.67 3.55
N GLY A 115 3.01 -14.57 3.69
CA GLY A 115 3.89 -15.73 3.76
C GLY A 115 4.55 -16.12 2.44
N ASP A 116 4.11 -15.56 1.30
CA ASP A 116 4.78 -15.78 0.02
C ASP A 116 6.16 -15.12 -0.03
N THR A 117 7.04 -15.69 -0.84
CA THR A 117 8.45 -15.25 -0.89
C THR A 117 8.67 -14.29 -2.05
N VAL A 118 9.06 -13.06 -1.74
CA VAL A 118 9.56 -12.07 -2.69
C VAL A 118 11.04 -12.29 -2.94
N ILE A 119 11.41 -12.37 -4.22
CA ILE A 119 12.80 -12.48 -4.69
C ILE A 119 13.09 -11.25 -5.55
N VAL A 120 14.10 -10.47 -5.17
CA VAL A 120 14.64 -9.38 -5.99
C VAL A 120 15.81 -9.93 -6.79
N GLN A 121 15.76 -9.78 -8.11
CA GLN A 121 16.82 -10.19 -9.03
C GLN A 121 17.36 -9.01 -9.81
N ASP A 122 18.64 -9.06 -10.18
CA ASP A 122 19.19 -8.17 -11.19
C ASP A 122 18.70 -8.54 -12.61
N LEU A 123 19.07 -7.73 -13.60
CA LEU A 123 18.74 -7.98 -15.01
C LEU A 123 19.36 -9.26 -15.59
N SER A 124 20.42 -9.80 -14.97
CA SER A 124 21.05 -11.06 -15.36
C SER A 124 20.35 -12.30 -14.78
N GLY A 125 19.40 -12.09 -13.85
CA GLY A 125 18.68 -13.13 -13.14
C GLY A 125 19.36 -13.60 -11.85
N GLN A 126 20.41 -12.91 -11.39
CA GLN A 126 21.03 -13.18 -10.09
C GLN A 126 20.11 -12.70 -8.97
N GLU A 127 19.81 -13.59 -8.01
CA GLU A 127 19.10 -13.22 -6.79
C GLU A 127 19.96 -12.30 -5.92
N LEU A 128 19.42 -11.11 -5.61
CA LEU A 128 20.05 -10.10 -4.76
C LEU A 128 19.48 -10.13 -3.34
N LYS A 129 18.19 -10.38 -3.21
CA LYS A 129 17.47 -10.38 -1.93
C LYS A 129 16.29 -11.33 -1.94
N ARG A 130 16.02 -11.91 -0.77
CA ARG A 130 14.84 -12.72 -0.48
C ARG A 130 14.16 -12.22 0.77
N SER A 131 12.84 -12.10 0.74
CA SER A 131 12.02 -11.72 1.90
C SER A 131 10.66 -12.40 1.83
N THR A 132 9.96 -12.45 2.97
CA THR A 132 8.60 -12.97 3.06
C THR A 132 7.62 -11.82 3.11
N LEU A 133 6.52 -11.92 2.35
CA LEU A 133 5.43 -10.94 2.41
C LEU A 133 4.73 -10.98 3.76
N THR A 134 4.62 -9.80 4.36
CA THR A 134 3.94 -9.60 5.63
C THR A 134 2.49 -9.14 5.40
N THR A 135 1.70 -9.15 6.47
CA THR A 135 0.38 -8.49 6.50
C THR A 135 0.49 -7.03 6.06
N ASP A 136 1.48 -6.29 6.56
CA ASP A 136 1.70 -4.88 6.23
C ASP A 136 1.93 -4.66 4.72
N ASP A 137 2.69 -5.56 4.08
CA ASP A 137 2.95 -5.52 2.64
C ASP A 137 1.68 -5.76 1.82
N LEU A 138 0.83 -6.69 2.25
CA LEU A 138 -0.42 -6.99 1.54
C LEU A 138 -1.43 -5.83 1.65
N TYR A 139 -1.60 -5.22 2.82
CA TYR A 139 -2.46 -4.04 2.95
C TYR A 139 -1.98 -2.88 2.05
N LYS A 140 -0.69 -2.60 2.08
CA LYS A 140 -0.08 -1.59 1.22
C LYS A 140 -0.29 -1.90 -0.26
N LEU A 141 -0.12 -3.15 -0.65
CA LEU A 141 -0.30 -3.59 -2.02
C LEU A 141 -1.75 -3.42 -2.47
N ARG A 142 -2.73 -3.95 -1.72
CA ARG A 142 -4.15 -3.87 -2.09
C ARG A 142 -4.66 -2.44 -2.11
N PHE A 143 -4.22 -1.61 -1.15
CA PHE A 143 -4.50 -0.17 -1.18
C PHE A 143 -3.97 0.49 -2.45
N ARG A 144 -2.69 0.24 -2.79
CA ARG A 144 -2.06 0.85 -3.97
C ARG A 144 -2.68 0.36 -5.27
N GLU A 145 -3.12 -0.90 -5.34
CA GLU A 145 -3.89 -1.40 -6.50
C GLU A 145 -5.18 -0.60 -6.70
N ASN A 146 -5.94 -0.40 -5.62
CA ASN A 146 -7.15 0.41 -5.67
C ASN A 146 -6.85 1.88 -5.99
N MET A 147 -5.74 2.43 -5.49
CA MET A 147 -5.28 3.78 -5.81
C MET A 147 -4.98 3.95 -7.31
N LEU A 148 -4.23 3.02 -7.90
CA LEU A 148 -3.93 3.01 -9.34
C LEU A 148 -5.22 2.84 -10.17
N LYS A 149 -6.10 1.91 -9.76
CA LYS A 149 -7.38 1.68 -10.43
C LYS A 149 -8.27 2.93 -10.41
N ASN A 150 -8.42 3.54 -9.23
CA ASN A 150 -9.33 4.67 -9.03
C ASN A 150 -8.84 5.94 -9.74
N SER A 151 -7.54 6.23 -9.70
CA SER A 151 -6.95 7.36 -10.42
C SER A 151 -7.08 7.23 -11.94
N LEU A 152 -6.86 6.03 -12.49
CA LEU A 152 -7.04 5.80 -13.93
C LEU A 152 -8.52 5.86 -14.35
N ALA A 153 -9.45 5.40 -13.52
CA ALA A 153 -10.88 5.40 -13.82
C ALA A 153 -11.48 6.81 -13.90
N ILE A 154 -10.91 7.79 -13.20
CA ILE A 154 -11.36 9.19 -13.24
C ILE A 154 -10.74 10.00 -14.37
N GLU A 155 -9.88 9.42 -15.22
CA GLU A 155 -9.27 10.07 -16.38
C GLU A 155 -8.56 11.38 -16.03
N THR A 156 -9.18 12.54 -16.25
CA THR A 156 -8.63 13.87 -15.92
C THR A 156 -9.06 14.38 -14.53
N GLY A 157 -9.84 13.61 -13.77
CA GLY A 157 -10.30 13.98 -12.43
C GLY A 157 -11.52 14.88 -12.44
N TRP A 158 -11.46 15.96 -11.66
CA TRP A 158 -12.53 16.94 -11.49
C TRP A 158 -12.11 18.30 -12.03
N GLU A 159 -13.10 19.15 -12.26
CA GLU A 159 -12.86 20.56 -12.62
C GLU A 159 -12.10 21.28 -11.49
N PHE A 160 -11.21 22.19 -11.86
CA PHE A 160 -10.46 23.02 -10.92
C PHE A 160 -11.31 24.20 -10.41
N THR A 161 -11.20 24.52 -9.12
CA THR A 161 -11.73 25.77 -8.54
C THR A 161 -10.72 26.40 -7.58
N ASP A 162 -10.66 27.73 -7.56
CA ASP A 162 -9.88 28.53 -6.61
C ASP A 162 -10.58 28.71 -5.25
N GLN A 163 -11.84 28.28 -5.16
CA GLN A 163 -12.65 28.34 -3.94
C GLN A 163 -12.45 27.12 -3.02
N LEU A 164 -11.39 26.35 -3.24
CA LEU A 164 -11.12 25.03 -2.63
C LEU A 164 -12.08 23.94 -3.08
N ILE A 165 -13.39 24.16 -2.92
CA ILE A 165 -14.43 23.17 -3.20
C ILE A 165 -15.69 23.87 -3.69
N SER A 166 -16.37 23.27 -4.68
CA SER A 166 -17.71 23.65 -5.11
C SER A 166 -18.56 22.45 -5.57
N ILE A 167 -19.87 22.55 -5.34
CA ILE A 167 -20.97 21.72 -5.86
C ILE A 167 -21.72 22.57 -6.89
N LYS A 168 -21.61 22.21 -8.17
CA LYS A 168 -22.11 23.00 -9.30
C LYS A 168 -23.64 22.96 -9.44
N ASP A 169 -24.26 21.88 -9.01
CA ASP A 169 -25.70 21.63 -9.05
C ASP A 169 -26.38 21.87 -7.69
N SER A 170 -25.85 22.80 -6.90
CA SER A 170 -26.37 23.13 -5.58
C SER A 170 -27.89 23.36 -5.57
N SER A 171 -28.60 22.65 -4.71
CA SER A 171 -30.03 22.84 -4.45
C SER A 171 -30.31 24.02 -3.52
N LEU A 172 -29.27 24.59 -2.87
CA LEU A 172 -29.41 25.70 -1.95
C LEU A 172 -29.48 27.03 -2.72
N THR A 173 -30.60 27.74 -2.60
CA THR A 173 -30.83 29.02 -3.31
C THR A 173 -30.19 30.22 -2.62
N THR A 174 -30.05 30.17 -1.28
CA THR A 174 -29.40 31.21 -0.48
C THR A 174 -28.60 30.58 0.65
N PRO A 175 -27.40 31.09 0.99
CA PRO A 175 -26.62 30.56 2.10
C PRO A 175 -27.38 30.57 3.43
N GLU A 176 -27.19 29.51 4.22
CA GLU A 176 -27.78 29.35 5.55
C GLU A 176 -26.71 29.51 6.63
N THR A 177 -27.04 30.12 7.77
CA THR A 177 -26.13 30.22 8.92
C THR A 177 -26.65 29.33 10.05
N ARG A 178 -25.81 28.46 10.60
CA ARG A 178 -26.17 27.59 11.73
C ARG A 178 -25.02 27.40 12.71
N SER A 179 -25.36 27.01 13.93
CA SER A 179 -24.39 26.49 14.88
C SER A 179 -24.02 25.05 14.55
N PHE A 180 -22.76 24.67 14.80
CA PHE A 180 -22.28 23.30 14.62
C PHE A 180 -21.51 22.81 15.84
N THR A 181 -21.42 21.48 15.97
CA THR A 181 -20.51 20.78 16.88
C THR A 181 -19.70 19.78 16.05
N GLY A 182 -18.40 20.03 15.91
CA GLY A 182 -17.48 19.17 15.15
C GLY A 182 -17.02 17.94 15.92
N ALA A 183 -16.28 17.06 15.26
CA ALA A 183 -15.79 15.77 15.79
C ALA A 183 -15.00 15.91 17.10
N ASN A 184 -14.21 16.99 17.26
CA ASN A 184 -13.40 17.25 18.45
C ASN A 184 -14.13 18.05 19.53
N THR A 185 -15.48 17.99 19.57
CA THR A 185 -16.35 18.81 20.44
C THR A 185 -16.24 20.33 20.23
N GLN A 186 -15.53 20.75 19.17
CA GLN A 186 -15.45 22.15 18.76
C GLN A 186 -16.85 22.64 18.42
N THR A 187 -17.27 23.76 18.98
CA THR A 187 -18.52 24.41 18.64
C THR A 187 -18.27 25.73 17.96
N GLY A 188 -19.16 26.14 17.07
CA GLY A 188 -19.01 27.38 16.33
C GLY A 188 -20.25 27.73 15.52
N THR A 189 -20.08 28.70 14.63
CA THR A 189 -21.07 29.06 13.61
C THR A 189 -20.45 28.79 12.25
N GLU A 190 -21.23 28.21 11.33
CA GLU A 190 -20.83 27.97 9.96
C GLU A 190 -21.88 28.53 9.00
N ARG A 191 -21.44 28.83 7.78
CA ARG A 191 -22.32 29.23 6.69
C ARG A 191 -22.36 28.11 5.65
N VAL A 192 -23.53 27.50 5.44
CA VAL A 192 -23.76 26.52 4.37
C VAL A 192 -23.95 27.30 3.08
N LEU A 193 -23.05 27.11 2.13
CA LEU A 193 -23.02 27.83 0.85
C LEU A 193 -23.74 27.07 -0.25
N GLU A 194 -23.49 25.75 -0.30
CA GLU A 194 -23.95 24.87 -1.37
C GLU A 194 -24.39 23.53 -0.76
N ARG A 195 -25.35 22.84 -1.39
CA ARG A 195 -25.91 21.59 -0.87
C ARG A 195 -26.39 20.68 -1.99
N ASN A 196 -26.16 19.38 -1.86
CA ASN A 196 -26.90 18.36 -2.60
C ASN A 196 -27.41 17.27 -1.65
N GLN A 197 -27.79 16.10 -2.18
CA GLN A 197 -28.31 15.00 -1.38
C GLN A 197 -27.33 14.49 -0.31
N PHE A 198 -26.02 14.50 -0.61
CA PHE A 198 -24.99 13.87 0.22
C PHE A 198 -24.08 14.87 0.93
N TRP A 199 -23.88 16.05 0.36
CA TRP A 199 -22.84 16.98 0.75
C TRP A 199 -23.34 18.40 0.93
N GLU A 200 -22.63 19.14 1.76
CA GLU A 200 -22.75 20.58 1.94
C GLU A 200 -21.35 21.21 1.80
N VAL A 201 -21.25 22.33 1.08
CA VAL A 201 -20.07 23.20 1.19
C VAL A 201 -20.33 24.15 2.36
N VAL A 202 -19.55 23.99 3.43
CA VAL A 202 -19.65 24.83 4.62
C VAL A 202 -18.43 25.73 4.74
N GLU A 203 -18.67 26.96 5.15
CA GLU A 203 -17.64 27.96 5.40
C GLU A 203 -17.45 28.15 6.91
N ARG A 204 -16.20 27.98 7.37
CA ARG A 204 -15.75 28.17 8.75
C ARG A 204 -14.45 28.95 8.72
N ASP A 205 -14.37 30.08 9.43
CA ASP A 205 -13.16 30.92 9.54
C ASP A 205 -12.51 31.28 8.18
N ASN A 206 -13.35 31.63 7.18
CA ASN A 206 -12.96 31.91 5.79
C ASN A 206 -12.35 30.72 5.02
N ASN A 207 -12.48 29.50 5.55
CA ASN A 207 -12.12 28.28 4.86
C ASN A 207 -13.39 27.52 4.43
N ARG A 208 -13.30 26.74 3.35
CA ARG A 208 -14.41 25.97 2.79
C ARG A 208 -14.14 24.47 2.94
N TYR A 209 -15.17 23.75 3.34
CA TYR A 209 -15.11 22.30 3.56
C TYR A 209 -16.29 21.63 2.85
N LEU A 210 -16.04 20.49 2.21
CA LEU A 210 -17.09 19.56 1.81
C LEU A 210 -17.45 18.71 3.03
N LEU A 211 -18.61 18.97 3.62
CA LEU A 211 -19.10 18.28 4.79
C LEU A 211 -20.18 17.28 4.38
N MET A 212 -19.98 16.01 4.74
CA MET A 212 -20.97 14.97 4.52
C MET A 212 -22.20 15.26 5.36
N ARG A 213 -23.37 15.23 4.75
CA ARG A 213 -24.63 15.30 5.47
C ARG A 213 -24.83 14.01 6.27
N THR A 214 -25.39 14.11 7.47
CA THR A 214 -25.72 12.92 8.27
C THR A 214 -27.07 12.32 7.89
N THR A 215 -27.98 13.14 7.35
CA THR A 215 -29.26 12.72 6.80
C THR A 215 -29.59 13.46 5.49
N ASN A 216 -30.28 12.76 4.59
CA ASN A 216 -30.85 13.35 3.38
C ASN A 216 -32.13 14.14 3.69
N ASP A 217 -32.75 14.72 2.65
CA ASP A 217 -33.96 15.54 2.79
C ASP A 217 -35.19 14.72 3.26
N GLN A 218 -35.13 13.40 3.12
CA GLN A 218 -36.14 12.45 3.60
C GLN A 218 -35.88 11.97 5.04
N GLY A 219 -34.83 12.47 5.69
CA GLY A 219 -34.45 12.09 7.05
C GLY A 219 -33.77 10.71 7.16
N GLN A 220 -33.36 10.12 6.04
CA GLN A 220 -32.64 8.84 6.03
C GLN A 220 -31.15 9.10 6.30
N THR A 221 -30.54 8.26 7.12
CA THR A 221 -29.10 8.31 7.40
C THR A 221 -28.30 8.10 6.12
N ILE A 222 -27.32 8.96 5.91
CA ILE A 222 -26.36 8.84 4.80
C ILE A 222 -25.16 8.03 5.27
N GLN A 223 -24.77 7.05 4.45
CA GLN A 223 -23.56 6.26 4.66
C GLN A 223 -22.36 6.94 4.02
N ALA A 224 -21.19 6.86 4.66
CA ALA A 224 -19.96 7.48 4.19
C ALA A 224 -19.51 6.93 2.83
N ALA A 225 -19.66 5.62 2.61
CA ALA A 225 -19.37 4.97 1.35
C ALA A 225 -20.26 5.50 0.21
N ASP A 226 -21.56 5.70 0.46
CA ASP A 226 -22.50 6.21 -0.53
C ASP A 226 -22.17 7.66 -0.90
N ALA A 227 -21.94 8.51 0.09
CA ALA A 227 -21.55 9.90 -0.12
C ALA A 227 -20.23 10.02 -0.89
N LEU A 228 -19.24 9.19 -0.56
CA LEU A 228 -17.96 9.19 -1.27
C LEU A 228 -18.10 8.70 -2.71
N ASN A 229 -18.84 7.61 -2.93
CA ASN A 229 -19.09 7.09 -4.28
C ASN A 229 -19.86 8.08 -5.15
N ASP A 230 -20.73 8.92 -4.57
CA ASP A 230 -21.43 9.98 -5.29
C ASP A 230 -20.46 10.97 -5.96
N ILE A 231 -19.38 11.38 -5.29
CA ILE A 231 -18.35 12.27 -5.85
C ILE A 231 -17.66 11.67 -7.09
N PHE A 232 -17.46 10.34 -7.08
CA PHE A 232 -16.81 9.63 -8.18
C PHE A 232 -17.76 9.29 -9.32
N ASN A 233 -19.05 9.09 -9.03
CA ASN A 233 -20.07 8.76 -10.02
C ASN A 233 -20.64 10.00 -10.73
N HIS A 234 -20.60 11.16 -10.08
CA HIS A 234 -21.13 12.43 -10.59
C HIS A 234 -20.04 13.51 -10.63
N ARG A 235 -18.86 13.18 -11.14
CA ARG A 235 -17.67 14.06 -11.09
C ARG A 235 -17.90 15.45 -11.66
N ASP A 236 -18.73 15.57 -12.69
CA ASP A 236 -19.07 16.83 -13.34
C ASP A 236 -19.87 17.79 -12.44
N HIS A 237 -20.49 17.28 -11.37
CA HIS A 237 -21.21 18.07 -10.37
C HIS A 237 -20.27 18.71 -9.33
N TYR A 238 -19.00 18.32 -9.31
CA TYR A 238 -18.03 18.80 -8.32
C TYR A 238 -16.86 19.54 -8.98
N ALA A 239 -16.29 20.49 -8.24
CA ALA A 239 -15.01 21.11 -8.55
C ALA A 239 -14.16 21.19 -7.28
N PHE A 240 -12.84 20.98 -7.44
CA PHE A 240 -11.89 20.91 -6.34
C PHE A 240 -10.62 21.72 -6.62
N ASP A 241 -9.90 22.12 -5.58
CA ASP A 241 -8.51 22.57 -5.70
C ASP A 241 -7.58 21.45 -6.16
N CYS A 242 -6.28 21.75 -6.26
CA CYS A 242 -5.28 20.77 -6.70
C CYS A 242 -5.01 19.68 -5.66
N ALA A 243 -5.36 19.85 -4.38
CA ALA A 243 -5.01 18.94 -3.29
C ALA A 243 -6.17 18.03 -2.86
N SER A 244 -7.41 18.52 -2.78
CA SER A 244 -8.57 17.72 -2.36
C SER A 244 -8.74 16.39 -3.14
N PRO A 245 -8.46 16.33 -4.46
CA PRO A 245 -8.49 15.07 -5.21
C PRO A 245 -7.57 13.98 -4.66
N MET A 246 -6.43 14.33 -4.05
CA MET A 246 -5.51 13.37 -3.44
C MET A 246 -6.13 12.73 -2.19
N SER A 247 -6.78 13.53 -1.36
CA SER A 247 -7.51 13.10 -0.16
C SER A 247 -8.72 12.22 -0.54
N LEU A 248 -9.46 12.61 -1.59
CA LEU A 248 -10.58 11.83 -2.13
C LEU A 248 -10.14 10.46 -2.64
N LEU A 249 -9.05 10.41 -3.39
CA LEU A 249 -8.47 9.16 -3.88
C LEU A 249 -7.99 8.26 -2.72
N ASN A 250 -7.42 8.84 -1.65
CA ASN A 250 -7.05 8.09 -0.45
C ASN A 250 -8.25 7.43 0.22
N LEU A 251 -9.32 8.20 0.45
CA LEU A 251 -10.55 7.69 1.04
C LEU A 251 -11.20 6.64 0.17
N LYS A 252 -11.26 6.87 -1.15
CA LYS A 252 -11.88 5.93 -2.09
C LYS A 252 -11.10 4.64 -2.18
N SER A 253 -9.78 4.73 -2.17
CA SER A 253 -8.90 3.55 -2.14
C SER A 253 -8.97 2.81 -0.81
N SER A 254 -9.15 3.52 0.31
CA SER A 254 -9.42 2.90 1.61
C SER A 254 -10.73 2.11 1.58
N LEU A 255 -11.82 2.74 1.14
CA LEU A 255 -13.14 2.12 0.95
C LEU A 255 -13.06 0.86 0.08
N ASP A 256 -12.41 0.94 -1.07
CA ASP A 256 -12.32 -0.19 -2.00
C ASP A 256 -11.39 -1.32 -1.51
N THR A 257 -10.56 -1.04 -0.50
CA THR A 257 -9.64 -2.01 0.08
C THR A 257 -10.28 -2.79 1.22
N ILE A 258 -10.93 -2.09 2.16
CA ILE A 258 -11.52 -2.71 3.37
C ILE A 258 -13.01 -3.00 3.22
N GLY A 259 -13.63 -2.55 2.12
CA GLY A 259 -15.05 -2.74 1.86
C GLY A 259 -15.97 -1.73 2.56
N THR A 260 -17.23 -1.74 2.11
CA THR A 260 -18.27 -0.78 2.50
C THR A 260 -18.62 -0.83 3.99
N ASP A 261 -18.76 -2.04 4.54
CA ASP A 261 -19.24 -2.22 5.92
C ASP A 261 -18.25 -1.67 6.94
N ASP A 262 -16.96 -1.98 6.75
CA ASP A 262 -15.88 -1.54 7.61
C ASP A 262 -15.61 -0.05 7.43
N PHE A 263 -15.62 0.45 6.19
CA PHE A 263 -15.50 1.88 5.94
C PHE A 263 -16.62 2.70 6.60
N ASN A 264 -17.89 2.28 6.46
CA ASN A 264 -19.02 2.99 7.07
C ASN A 264 -18.98 2.96 8.61
N ARG A 265 -18.49 1.87 9.20
CA ARG A 265 -18.36 1.74 10.65
C ARG A 265 -17.32 2.71 11.22
N HIS A 266 -16.25 3.00 10.48
CA HIS A 266 -15.10 3.73 11.00
C HIS A 266 -14.96 5.17 10.51
N ALA A 267 -15.44 5.49 9.30
CA ALA A 267 -15.38 6.84 8.77
C ALA A 267 -16.28 7.78 9.61
N GLY A 268 -17.56 7.48 9.78
CA GLY A 268 -18.48 8.47 10.35
C GLY A 268 -18.70 9.65 9.39
N GLN A 269 -18.83 10.88 9.90
CA GLN A 269 -19.13 12.04 9.06
C GLN A 269 -17.88 12.60 8.39
N LEU A 270 -17.75 12.49 7.07
CA LEU A 270 -16.58 13.00 6.33
C LEU A 270 -16.57 14.54 6.23
N MET A 271 -15.38 15.13 6.29
CA MET A 271 -15.13 16.55 6.03
C MET A 271 -13.83 16.71 5.26
N LEU A 272 -13.88 17.35 4.09
CA LEU A 272 -12.76 17.42 3.15
C LEU A 272 -12.44 18.87 2.79
N SER A 273 -11.15 19.21 2.70
CA SER A 273 -10.67 20.49 2.17
C SER A 273 -9.18 20.43 1.92
N SER A 274 -8.72 20.51 0.68
CA SER A 274 -7.29 20.44 0.36
C SER A 274 -6.65 19.17 0.97
N TRP A 275 -5.50 19.31 1.64
CA TRP A 275 -4.85 18.25 2.43
C TRP A 275 -5.43 18.05 3.85
N PHE A 276 -6.60 18.60 4.17
CA PHE A 276 -7.20 18.40 5.48
C PHE A 276 -7.71 16.97 5.67
N ASP A 277 -7.34 16.36 6.79
CA ASP A 277 -7.94 15.13 7.33
C ASP A 277 -8.45 15.37 8.76
N GLN A 278 -9.66 14.89 9.04
CA GLN A 278 -10.29 14.98 10.36
C GLN A 278 -9.95 13.81 11.30
N TYR A 279 -9.39 12.71 10.79
CA TYR A 279 -9.20 11.45 11.52
C TYR A 279 -7.83 11.28 12.15
N ASP A 280 -6.92 12.22 11.97
CA ASP A 280 -5.63 12.20 12.63
C ASP A 280 -5.22 13.57 13.19
N SER A 281 -4.10 13.58 13.91
CA SER A 281 -3.55 14.79 14.51
C SER A 281 -2.82 15.68 13.50
N SER A 282 -2.65 15.22 12.27
CA SER A 282 -1.94 15.89 11.20
C SER A 282 -2.93 16.64 10.32
N GLN A 283 -3.07 17.94 10.55
CA GLN A 283 -4.12 18.73 9.91
C GLN A 283 -3.91 18.94 8.38
N PHE A 284 -2.84 18.38 7.78
CA PHE A 284 -2.36 18.75 6.44
C PHE A 284 -1.70 17.60 5.65
N ASP A 285 -2.20 16.37 5.72
CA ASP A 285 -1.69 15.28 4.87
C ASP A 285 -2.75 14.49 4.10
N GLY A 286 -4.04 14.83 4.20
CA GLY A 286 -5.13 14.14 3.51
C GLY A 286 -5.24 12.66 3.88
N GLY A 287 -4.76 12.28 5.07
CA GLY A 287 -4.74 10.92 5.58
C GLY A 287 -3.59 10.07 5.09
N TYR A 288 -2.58 10.70 4.51
CA TYR A 288 -1.31 10.08 4.17
C TYR A 288 -0.30 10.27 5.29
N ILE A 289 0.79 9.52 5.27
CA ILE A 289 1.98 9.80 6.06
C ILE A 289 2.93 10.56 5.16
N ALA A 290 2.97 11.89 5.31
CA ALA A 290 3.81 12.76 4.50
C ALA A 290 5.25 12.85 5.05
N THR A 291 6.23 12.70 4.16
CA THR A 291 7.64 13.01 4.43
C THR A 291 8.10 14.07 3.45
N VAL A 292 8.67 15.16 3.97
CA VAL A 292 9.14 16.29 3.16
C VAL A 292 10.58 16.62 3.53
N ARG A 293 11.41 16.81 2.51
CA ARG A 293 12.74 17.41 2.64
C ARG A 293 12.70 18.76 1.94
N THR A 294 13.14 19.81 2.63
CA THR A 294 13.12 21.19 2.11
C THR A 294 14.50 21.61 1.57
N ALA A 295 14.51 22.53 0.62
CA ALA A 295 15.72 23.12 0.08
C ALA A 295 16.09 24.45 0.77
N GLU A 296 17.39 24.70 0.86
CA GLU A 296 17.93 26.04 1.09
C GLU A 296 17.63 26.94 -0.11
N ALA A 297 17.48 28.25 0.12
CA ALA A 297 17.21 29.21 -0.96
C ALA A 297 18.31 29.16 -2.04
N GLY A 298 17.89 29.03 -3.30
CA GLY A 298 18.76 29.00 -4.46
C GLY A 298 19.59 27.73 -4.67
N ALA A 299 19.31 26.65 -3.93
CA ALA A 299 19.89 25.33 -4.13
C ALA A 299 19.47 24.67 -5.46
N ILE A 300 18.28 25.02 -5.96
CA ILE A 300 17.70 24.55 -7.21
C ILE A 300 17.57 25.74 -8.15
N SER A 301 17.95 25.55 -9.42
CA SER A 301 17.74 26.56 -10.44
C SER A 301 17.28 25.95 -11.76
N ILE A 302 16.15 26.44 -12.26
CA ILE A 302 15.51 25.99 -13.49
C ILE A 302 15.18 27.22 -14.32
N ASN A 303 15.61 27.24 -15.58
CA ASN A 303 15.36 28.36 -16.50
C ASN A 303 15.75 29.75 -15.95
N GLY A 304 16.78 29.81 -15.10
CA GLY A 304 17.26 31.04 -14.46
C GLY A 304 16.48 31.48 -13.22
N ILE A 305 15.40 30.79 -12.87
CA ILE A 305 14.64 31.00 -11.63
C ILE A 305 15.27 30.12 -10.54
N ARG A 306 15.25 30.59 -9.30
CA ARG A 306 15.84 29.93 -8.13
C ARG A 306 14.76 29.66 -7.10
N ASN A 307 14.85 28.52 -6.44
CA ASN A 307 13.92 28.17 -5.38
C ASN A 307 14.01 29.13 -4.18
N LEU A 308 12.90 29.34 -3.48
CA LEU A 308 12.86 30.04 -2.19
C LEU A 308 13.19 29.08 -1.04
N ALA A 309 13.52 29.66 0.12
CA ALA A 309 13.67 28.88 1.34
C ALA A 309 12.32 28.27 1.75
N GLY A 310 12.31 26.98 2.07
CA GLY A 310 11.10 26.26 2.49
C GLY A 310 10.36 25.54 1.37
N GLU A 311 10.70 25.78 0.11
CA GLU A 311 10.25 24.95 -1.03
C GLU A 311 10.82 23.53 -0.91
N THR A 312 10.22 22.58 -1.63
CA THR A 312 10.68 21.18 -1.57
C THR A 312 12.09 21.07 -2.13
N ALA A 313 12.92 20.21 -1.54
CA ALA A 313 14.21 19.89 -2.13
C ALA A 313 14.02 19.08 -3.42
N LEU A 314 15.03 19.03 -4.28
CA LEU A 314 15.00 18.17 -5.45
C LEU A 314 14.98 16.71 -5.00
N PHE A 315 14.12 15.89 -5.60
CA PHE A 315 14.06 14.45 -5.38
C PHE A 315 15.43 13.81 -5.63
N ASP A 316 15.90 13.00 -4.67
CA ASP A 316 17.23 12.39 -4.68
C ASP A 316 17.22 10.98 -4.07
N PRO A 317 17.30 9.91 -4.88
CA PRO A 317 17.38 8.54 -4.39
C PRO A 317 18.58 8.27 -3.48
N THR A 318 19.66 9.04 -3.61
CA THR A 318 20.85 8.88 -2.76
C THR A 318 20.60 9.39 -1.34
N GLN A 319 19.58 10.23 -1.15
CA GLN A 319 19.10 10.70 0.15
C GLN A 319 17.94 9.84 0.69
N GLY A 320 17.59 8.75 -0.01
CA GLY A 320 16.55 7.81 0.41
C GLY A 320 15.17 8.05 -0.23
N ASP A 321 15.03 9.03 -1.12
CA ASP A 321 13.77 9.27 -1.83
C ASP A 321 13.45 8.09 -2.77
N LYS A 322 12.17 7.71 -2.86
CA LYS A 322 11.73 6.58 -3.69
C LYS A 322 10.44 6.90 -4.41
N LEU A 323 10.34 6.42 -5.65
CA LEU A 323 9.12 6.43 -6.45
C LEU A 323 8.40 5.09 -6.27
N ILE A 324 7.32 5.09 -5.48
CA ILE A 324 6.51 3.91 -5.16
C ILE A 324 5.13 4.11 -5.76
N ALA A 325 4.69 3.18 -6.62
CA ALA A 325 3.41 3.31 -7.31
C ALA A 325 2.25 3.39 -6.30
N GLY A 326 1.34 4.33 -6.51
CA GLY A 326 0.24 4.62 -5.59
C GLY A 326 0.57 5.61 -4.47
N ASN A 327 1.80 6.15 -4.41
CA ASN A 327 2.12 7.28 -3.54
C ASN A 327 1.84 8.61 -4.26
N ALA A 328 1.51 9.65 -3.48
CA ALA A 328 1.40 11.01 -4.00
C ALA A 328 2.72 11.77 -3.83
N TYR A 329 3.03 12.59 -4.82
CA TYR A 329 4.23 13.41 -4.98
C TYR A 329 3.82 14.82 -5.40
N TYR A 330 4.80 15.73 -5.43
CA TYR A 330 4.59 17.11 -5.82
C TYR A 330 5.62 17.53 -6.86
N PHE A 331 5.15 18.14 -7.94
CA PHE A 331 6.01 18.87 -8.87
C PHE A 331 6.01 20.34 -8.48
N ASP A 332 7.16 20.85 -8.08
CA ASP A 332 7.32 22.18 -7.52
C ASP A 332 7.82 23.18 -8.58
N LEU A 333 7.32 24.42 -8.56
CA LEU A 333 7.77 25.51 -9.42
C LEU A 333 8.71 26.39 -8.62
N PRO A 334 10.03 26.39 -8.90
CA PRO A 334 10.97 27.13 -8.07
C PRO A 334 10.64 28.61 -8.11
N GLY A 335 10.62 29.26 -6.94
CA GLY A 335 10.42 30.70 -6.84
C GLY A 335 8.96 31.13 -6.69
N ASP A 336 8.01 30.20 -6.69
CA ASP A 336 6.58 30.49 -6.55
C ASP A 336 5.99 29.71 -5.37
N THR A 337 5.53 30.44 -4.35
CA THR A 337 4.90 29.88 -3.15
C THR A 337 3.53 30.50 -2.88
N SER A 338 2.90 31.08 -3.91
CA SER A 338 1.65 31.81 -3.71
C SER A 338 0.63 31.66 -4.82
N SER A 339 1.05 31.31 -6.04
CA SER A 339 0.11 31.16 -7.14
C SER A 339 -0.59 29.80 -7.11
N SER A 340 -1.70 29.68 -7.84
CA SER A 340 -2.37 28.39 -8.06
C SER A 340 -1.58 27.43 -8.95
N VAL A 341 -0.51 27.90 -9.59
CA VAL A 341 0.37 27.10 -10.47
C VAL A 341 1.76 26.86 -9.86
N GLN A 342 1.92 27.18 -8.57
CA GLN A 342 3.15 26.95 -7.79
C GLN A 342 3.61 25.49 -7.78
N GLY A 343 2.71 24.56 -8.11
CA GLY A 343 3.05 23.16 -8.27
C GLY A 343 1.85 22.27 -8.52
N TRP A 344 2.13 21.00 -8.73
CA TRP A 344 1.16 19.99 -9.10
C TRP A 344 1.26 18.79 -8.18
N ASN A 345 0.18 18.47 -7.47
CA ASN A 345 0.04 17.18 -6.80
C ASN A 345 -0.13 16.09 -7.85
N ALA A 346 0.61 15.00 -7.68
CA ALA A 346 0.63 13.92 -8.66
C ALA A 346 0.73 12.56 -7.98
N LEU A 347 -0.13 11.63 -8.40
CA LEU A 347 -0.02 10.22 -8.02
C LEU A 347 0.94 9.51 -8.95
N TYR A 348 1.95 8.80 -8.42
CA TYR A 348 2.85 8.02 -9.26
C TYR A 348 2.20 6.70 -9.67
N LEU A 349 2.17 6.42 -10.98
CA LEU A 349 1.52 5.25 -11.57
C LEU A 349 2.49 4.09 -11.83
N GLY A 350 3.78 4.39 -12.02
CA GLY A 350 4.81 3.39 -12.28
C GLY A 350 5.80 3.83 -13.35
N GLN A 351 6.79 2.97 -13.59
CA GLN A 351 7.80 3.18 -14.61
C GLN A 351 7.45 2.39 -15.87
N ASN A 352 7.61 3.02 -17.03
CA ASN A 352 7.47 2.42 -18.34
C ASN A 352 8.73 1.65 -18.74
N THR A 353 8.60 0.78 -19.74
CA THR A 353 9.70 -0.05 -20.26
C THR A 353 10.85 0.75 -20.87
N ASP A 354 10.60 1.98 -21.30
CA ASP A 354 11.61 2.90 -21.84
C ASP A 354 12.33 3.71 -20.75
N GLY A 355 11.97 3.51 -19.48
CA GLY A 355 12.52 4.22 -18.33
C GLY A 355 11.76 5.49 -17.94
N SER A 356 10.81 5.95 -18.76
CA SER A 356 9.94 7.09 -18.42
C SER A 356 8.98 6.73 -17.27
N HIS A 357 8.43 7.75 -16.62
CA HIS A 357 7.62 7.61 -15.42
C HIS A 357 6.21 8.15 -15.65
N ASP A 358 5.20 7.36 -15.34
CA ASP A 358 3.81 7.80 -15.43
C ASP A 358 3.31 8.35 -14.10
N PHE A 359 2.63 9.48 -14.18
CA PHE A 359 1.94 10.13 -13.07
C PHE A 359 0.48 10.42 -13.45
N TRP A 360 -0.36 10.67 -12.46
CA TRP A 360 -1.71 11.20 -12.63
C TRP A 360 -1.86 12.49 -11.84
N SER A 361 -2.41 13.54 -12.45
CA SER A 361 -2.70 14.81 -11.76
C SER A 361 -4.10 15.31 -12.08
N ASN A 362 -4.77 15.94 -11.11
CA ASN A 362 -6.11 16.48 -11.32
C ASN A 362 -6.10 17.55 -12.43
N SER A 363 -7.17 17.59 -13.23
CA SER A 363 -7.35 18.46 -14.40
C SER A 363 -6.39 18.23 -15.57
N ILE A 364 -5.40 17.34 -15.43
CA ILE A 364 -4.50 16.93 -16.53
C ILE A 364 -4.74 15.46 -16.91
N GLY A 365 -4.92 14.60 -15.92
CA GLY A 365 -4.97 13.14 -16.06
C GLY A 365 -3.58 12.52 -16.10
N LYS A 366 -3.42 11.47 -16.90
CA LYS A 366 -2.15 10.75 -17.03
C LYS A 366 -1.08 11.61 -17.72
N ILE A 367 0.09 11.71 -17.12
CA ILE A 367 1.27 12.44 -17.60
C ILE A 367 2.45 11.48 -17.62
N THR A 368 3.11 11.35 -18.77
CA THR A 368 4.40 10.64 -18.86
C THR A 368 5.53 11.66 -18.73
N VAL A 369 6.43 11.41 -17.79
CA VAL A 369 7.56 12.28 -17.45
C VAL A 369 8.86 11.54 -17.74
N ASP A 370 9.71 12.14 -18.56
CA ASP A 370 11.08 11.70 -18.76
C ASP A 370 12.02 12.61 -17.96
N PHE A 371 12.68 12.03 -16.95
CA PHE A 371 13.65 12.73 -16.13
C PHE A 371 15.02 12.65 -16.81
N ALA A 372 15.36 13.68 -17.59
CA ALA A 372 16.62 13.76 -18.31
C ALA A 372 17.82 13.49 -17.39
N ASN A 373 18.65 12.48 -17.71
CA ASN A 373 19.87 12.13 -16.97
C ASN A 373 19.68 11.96 -15.45
N ASN A 374 18.51 11.50 -14.99
CA ASN A 374 18.15 11.41 -13.56
C ASN A 374 18.24 12.75 -12.82
N SER A 375 18.05 13.87 -13.51
CA SER A 375 18.06 15.20 -12.91
C SER A 375 16.77 15.54 -12.16
N TYR A 376 15.72 14.72 -12.32
CA TYR A 376 14.38 14.95 -11.78
C TYR A 376 13.76 16.31 -12.17
N LEU A 377 14.32 16.94 -13.20
CA LEU A 377 13.77 18.11 -13.88
C LEU A 377 12.77 17.62 -14.93
N THR A 378 11.67 18.35 -15.06
CA THR A 378 10.58 17.97 -15.97
C THR A 378 10.68 18.69 -17.31
N THR A 379 10.15 18.04 -18.34
CA THR A 379 10.03 18.58 -19.71
C THR A 379 8.56 18.52 -20.15
N GLY A 380 8.26 19.03 -21.36
CA GLY A 380 6.90 18.95 -21.93
C GLY A 380 5.89 19.78 -21.15
N LEU A 381 4.76 19.17 -20.76
CA LEU A 381 3.65 19.85 -20.08
C LEU A 381 4.05 20.44 -18.72
N LEU A 382 4.99 19.79 -18.03
CA LEU A 382 5.51 20.23 -16.74
C LEU A 382 6.84 20.97 -16.89
N ASN A 383 7.17 21.51 -18.07
CA ASN A 383 8.43 22.23 -18.25
C ASN A 383 8.58 23.40 -17.27
N GLY A 384 9.73 23.48 -16.59
CA GLY A 384 10.01 24.51 -15.59
C GLY A 384 9.80 24.05 -14.14
N TYR A 385 9.12 22.92 -13.93
CA TYR A 385 8.95 22.30 -12.62
C TYR A 385 10.10 21.32 -12.32
N TYR A 386 10.13 20.81 -11.10
CA TYR A 386 10.93 19.66 -10.70
C TYR A 386 10.16 18.73 -9.78
N LEU A 387 10.53 17.45 -9.75
CA LEU A 387 9.97 16.54 -8.74
C LEU A 387 10.55 16.89 -7.37
N GLY A 388 9.68 17.30 -6.46
CA GLY A 388 10.03 17.60 -5.08
C GLY A 388 10.33 16.34 -4.27
N ALA A 389 11.18 16.48 -3.27
CA ALA A 389 11.49 15.48 -2.25
C ALA A 389 10.38 15.46 -1.19
N VAL A 390 9.17 15.20 -1.67
CA VAL A 390 7.96 15.01 -0.87
C VAL A 390 7.26 13.76 -1.34
N VAL A 391 6.88 12.94 -0.37
CA VAL A 391 6.09 11.74 -0.61
C VAL A 391 5.00 11.64 0.45
N SER A 392 3.80 11.36 -0.02
CA SER A 392 2.64 11.05 0.81
C SER A 392 2.32 9.57 0.63
N ASP A 393 2.67 8.77 1.65
CA ASP A 393 2.50 7.31 1.67
C ASP A 393 1.15 6.95 2.34
N PRO A 394 0.38 5.95 1.87
CA PRO A 394 -0.78 5.45 2.59
C PRO A 394 -0.55 5.24 4.11
N ASN A 395 -1.51 5.71 4.91
CA ASN A 395 -1.55 5.43 6.34
C ASN A 395 -2.03 3.99 6.62
N ASN A 396 -1.10 3.05 6.48
CA ASN A 396 -1.39 1.62 6.58
C ASN A 396 -1.92 1.20 7.96
N ALA A 397 -1.46 1.88 9.02
CA ALA A 397 -1.91 1.61 10.38
C ALA A 397 -3.40 1.93 10.57
N ARG A 398 -3.86 3.05 9.99
CA ARG A 398 -5.29 3.39 9.97
C ARG A 398 -6.09 2.37 9.17
N LEU A 399 -5.60 2.00 7.98
CA LEU A 399 -6.27 1.04 7.12
C LEU A 399 -6.48 -0.31 7.81
N GLN A 400 -5.43 -0.86 8.45
CA GLN A 400 -5.53 -2.09 9.24
C GLN A 400 -6.47 -1.94 10.45
N ALA A 401 -6.48 -0.77 11.11
CA ALA A 401 -7.37 -0.54 12.24
C ALA A 401 -8.85 -0.45 11.85
N TRP A 402 -9.14 -0.09 10.59
CA TRP A 402 -10.51 -0.01 10.07
C TRP A 402 -11.00 -1.34 9.48
N ASP A 403 -10.10 -2.21 9.02
CA ASP A 403 -10.42 -3.56 8.49
C ASP A 403 -10.61 -4.60 9.61
N THR A 404 -11.76 -4.51 10.28
CA THR A 404 -12.13 -5.35 11.42
C THR A 404 -12.36 -6.81 11.07
N ASP A 405 -12.81 -7.12 9.86
CA ASP A 405 -13.04 -8.50 9.40
C ASP A 405 -11.78 -9.12 8.76
N GLN A 406 -10.71 -8.33 8.60
CA GLN A 406 -9.46 -8.71 7.95
C GLN A 406 -9.66 -9.17 6.50
N SER A 407 -10.64 -8.58 5.80
CA SER A 407 -10.97 -8.89 4.41
C SER A 407 -9.78 -8.80 3.45
N VAL A 408 -8.78 -7.96 3.77
CA VAL A 408 -7.61 -7.71 2.92
C VAL A 408 -6.63 -8.88 2.90
N VAL A 409 -6.55 -9.66 3.98
CA VAL A 409 -5.54 -10.72 4.18
C VAL A 409 -6.13 -12.11 4.44
N SER A 410 -7.46 -12.25 4.40
CA SER A 410 -8.18 -13.50 4.65
C SER A 410 -8.30 -14.43 3.45
#